data_AF-A0A3B7BWC1-F1
#
_entry.id   AF-A0A3B7BWC1-F1
#
_cell.length_a   1.000
_cell.length_b   1.000
_cell.length_c   1.000
_cell.angle_alpha   90.00
_cell.angle_beta   90.00
_cell.angle_gamma   90.00
#
_symmetry.space_group_name_H-M   'P 1'
#
loop_
_entity.id
_entity.type
_entity.pdbx_description
1 polymer ?
#
loop_
_entity_poly.entity_id
_entity_poly.type
_entity_poly.pdbx_seq_one_letter_code
_entity_poly.pdbx_strand_id
1 'polypeptide(L)'
;MKTTQLLFLGLAFFIISCSESITTTVAKQACQCIENDTAKDTRVCTNKAIIDNKEVLENEYKEQGISLLNENNEVNPFYFQLIYMTMLQSECPELTTGK
;
A
#
# COMPACT_ATOMS: atom_id res chain seq x y z
N MET A 1 31.21 -20.73 39.97
CA MET A 1 29.92 -20.22 40.45
C MET A 1 29.65 -18.86 39.81
N LYS A 2 28.48 -18.75 39.17
CA LYS A 2 27.73 -17.53 38.79
C LYS A 2 28.37 -16.62 37.73
N THR A 3 28.14 -16.81 36.43
CA THR A 3 26.95 -16.39 35.64
C THR A 3 26.46 -14.98 35.98
N THR A 4 26.90 -13.97 35.21
CA THR A 4 26.14 -12.73 34.90
C THR A 4 26.94 -11.85 33.92
N GLN A 5 27.27 -12.39 32.73
CA GLN A 5 27.63 -11.57 31.56
C GLN A 5 26.82 -11.99 30.32
N LEU A 6 25.62 -12.52 30.54
CA LEU A 6 24.67 -12.87 29.50
C LEU A 6 23.32 -12.27 29.88
N LEU A 7 23.22 -10.95 29.88
CA LEU A 7 21.93 -10.27 30.03
C LEU A 7 21.92 -8.89 29.39
N PHE A 8 22.61 -8.70 28.27
CA PHE A 8 22.45 -7.51 27.43
C PHE A 8 22.54 -7.80 25.92
N LEU A 9 22.40 -9.07 25.50
CA LEU A 9 22.36 -9.44 24.08
C LEU A 9 20.99 -9.98 23.60
N GLY A 10 19.95 -9.90 24.42
CA GLY A 10 18.69 -10.63 24.21
C GLY A 10 17.43 -9.79 24.03
N LEU A 11 17.53 -8.49 23.73
CA LEU A 11 16.34 -7.62 23.59
C LEU A 11 16.33 -6.77 22.31
N ALA A 12 17.24 -7.03 21.37
CA ALA A 12 17.30 -6.32 20.08
C ALA A 12 16.90 -7.19 18.87
N PHE A 13 16.64 -8.48 19.06
CA PHE A 13 16.38 -9.43 17.95
C PHE A 13 14.89 -9.73 17.67
N PHE A 14 13.97 -9.11 18.41
CA PHE A 14 12.53 -9.27 18.22
C PHE A 14 11.81 -7.99 17.78
N ILE A 15 12.53 -7.06 17.13
CA ILE A 15 11.87 -6.10 16.24
C ILE A 15 11.88 -6.75 14.85
N ILE A 16 11.04 -7.77 14.67
CA ILE A 16 10.65 -8.20 13.33
C ILE A 16 9.95 -6.98 12.76
N SER A 17 10.65 -6.26 11.90
CA SER A 17 10.10 -5.16 11.12
C SER A 17 8.95 -5.72 10.28
N CYS A 18 7.71 -5.58 10.77
CA CYS A 18 6.53 -5.58 9.91
C CYS A 18 6.67 -4.34 9.03
N SER A 19 7.41 -4.46 7.92
CA SER A 19 7.35 -3.46 6.87
C SER A 19 5.92 -3.47 6.34
N GLU A 20 5.28 -2.32 6.39
CA GLU A 20 3.99 -2.12 5.76
C GLU A 20 4.07 -2.53 4.28
N SER A 21 3.05 -3.23 3.77
CA SER A 21 3.06 -3.65 2.37
C SER A 21 3.02 -2.44 1.44
N ILE A 22 3.62 -2.55 0.24
CA ILE A 22 3.54 -1.46 -0.75
C ILE A 22 2.10 -1.13 -1.10
N THR A 23 1.23 -2.14 -1.13
CA THR A 23 -0.20 -2.00 -1.44
C THR A 23 -0.91 -1.17 -0.37
N THR A 24 -0.57 -1.38 0.91
CA THR A 24 -1.11 -0.57 2.02
C THR A 24 -0.57 0.87 1.94
N THR A 25 0.71 1.03 1.64
CA THR A 25 1.33 2.35 1.45
C THR A 25 0.63 3.15 0.34
N VAL A 26 0.38 2.53 -0.80
CA VAL A 26 -0.32 3.14 -1.93
C VAL A 26 -1.78 3.46 -1.57
N ALA A 27 -2.46 2.57 -0.87
CA ALA A 27 -3.83 2.80 -0.43
C ALA A 27 -3.94 3.98 0.56
N LYS A 28 -2.98 4.14 1.47
CA LYS A 28 -2.89 5.31 2.34
C LYS A 28 -2.66 6.61 1.55
N GLN A 29 -1.80 6.59 0.55
CA GLN A 29 -1.59 7.78 -0.30
C GLN A 29 -2.85 8.16 -1.08
N ALA A 30 -3.57 7.16 -1.62
CA ALA A 30 -4.86 7.38 -2.28
C ALA A 30 -5.87 7.99 -1.30
N CYS A 31 -5.95 7.46 -0.08
CA CYS A 31 -6.83 7.99 0.96
C CYS A 31 -6.50 9.45 1.33
N GLN A 32 -5.22 9.74 1.58
CA GLN A 32 -4.77 11.10 1.89
C GLN A 32 -5.11 12.09 0.76
N CYS A 33 -5.07 11.67 -0.50
CA CYS A 33 -5.49 12.52 -1.61
C CYS A 33 -6.99 12.85 -1.54
N ILE A 34 -7.83 11.88 -1.16
CA ILE A 34 -9.29 12.04 -1.06
C ILE A 34 -9.64 12.94 0.13
N GLU A 35 -9.05 12.68 1.30
CA GLU A 35 -9.29 13.44 2.53
C GLU A 35 -8.91 14.93 2.38
N ASN A 36 -7.81 15.20 1.68
CA ASN A 36 -7.32 16.57 1.49
C ASN A 36 -8.08 17.35 0.42
N ASP A 37 -8.93 16.69 -0.37
CA ASP A 37 -9.70 17.34 -1.43
C ASP A 37 -11.03 16.59 -1.67
N THR A 38 -12.05 16.95 -0.88
CA THR A 38 -13.40 16.36 -0.94
C THR A 38 -14.10 16.50 -2.29
N ALA A 39 -13.56 17.30 -3.22
CA ALA A 39 -14.08 17.42 -4.58
C ALA A 39 -13.39 16.48 -5.58
N LYS A 40 -12.30 15.80 -5.20
CA LYS A 40 -11.60 14.85 -6.06
C LYS A 40 -12.25 13.48 -5.99
N ASP A 41 -12.57 12.99 -7.19
CA ASP A 41 -13.03 11.63 -7.43
C ASP A 41 -12.02 10.59 -6.89
N THR A 42 -12.50 9.66 -6.07
CA THR A 42 -11.71 8.54 -5.50
C THR A 42 -10.91 7.80 -6.57
N ARG A 43 -11.46 7.64 -7.78
CA ARG A 43 -10.76 7.02 -8.91
C ARG A 43 -9.55 7.83 -9.37
N VAL A 44 -9.64 9.16 -9.38
CA VAL A 44 -8.51 10.04 -9.74
C VAL A 44 -7.40 9.93 -8.72
N CYS A 45 -7.72 10.01 -7.43
CA CYS A 45 -6.73 9.86 -6.36
C CYS A 45 -6.09 8.47 -6.34
N THR A 46 -6.89 7.42 -6.52
CA THR A 46 -6.38 6.04 -6.57
C THR A 46 -5.46 5.83 -7.77
N ASN A 47 -5.87 6.27 -8.97
CA ASN A 47 -5.05 6.15 -10.18
C ASN A 47 -3.73 6.91 -10.02
N LYS A 48 -3.76 8.11 -9.46
CA LYS A 48 -2.55 8.89 -9.20
C LYS A 48 -1.60 8.13 -8.27
N ALA A 49 -2.10 7.63 -7.13
CA ALA A 49 -1.27 6.88 -6.19
C ALA A 49 -0.67 5.61 -6.81
N ILE A 50 -1.44 4.88 -7.63
CA ILE A 50 -0.94 3.70 -8.35
C ILE A 50 0.17 4.08 -9.33
N ILE A 51 -0.05 5.13 -10.14
CA ILE A 51 0.92 5.57 -11.15
C ILE A 51 2.22 6.09 -10.50
N ASP A 52 2.11 6.88 -9.43
CA ASP A 52 3.26 7.44 -8.71
C ASP A 52 4.15 6.33 -8.09
N ASN A 53 3.59 5.13 -7.86
CA ASN A 53 4.30 3.97 -7.30
C ASN A 53 4.49 2.83 -8.32
N LYS A 54 4.41 3.15 -9.63
CA LYS A 54 4.39 2.16 -10.71
C LYS A 54 5.48 1.10 -10.60
N GLU A 55 6.73 1.53 -10.51
CA GLU A 55 7.89 0.63 -10.53
C GLU A 55 7.85 -0.36 -9.36
N VAL A 56 7.52 0.12 -8.16
CA VAL A 56 7.50 -0.72 -6.96
C VAL A 56 6.34 -1.71 -7.00
N LEU A 57 5.17 -1.29 -7.48
CA LEU A 57 4.01 -2.18 -7.66
C LEU A 57 4.25 -3.25 -8.73
N GLU A 58 4.82 -2.89 -9.87
CA GLU A 58 5.16 -3.85 -10.92
C GLU A 58 6.23 -4.84 -10.46
N ASN A 59 7.19 -4.39 -9.63
CA ASN A 59 8.20 -5.27 -9.04
C ASN A 59 7.60 -6.24 -8.01
N GLU A 60 6.70 -5.76 -7.15
CA GLU A 60 6.01 -6.59 -6.14
C GLU A 60 5.14 -7.66 -6.82
N TYR A 61 4.39 -7.27 -7.84
CA TYR A 61 3.43 -8.13 -8.52
C TYR A 61 3.93 -8.69 -9.86
N LYS A 62 5.25 -8.69 -10.08
CA LYS A 62 5.88 -9.14 -11.33
C LYS A 62 5.46 -10.55 -11.76
N GLU A 63 5.21 -11.43 -10.78
CA GLU A 63 4.84 -12.83 -11.02
C GLU A 63 3.45 -12.97 -11.63
N GLN A 64 2.60 -11.95 -11.50
CA GLN A 64 1.29 -11.91 -12.14
C GLN A 64 1.40 -11.67 -13.65
N GLY A 65 2.53 -11.13 -14.13
CA GLY A 65 2.74 -10.82 -15.54
C GLY A 65 1.79 -9.73 -16.08
N ILE A 66 1.20 -8.92 -15.20
CA ILE A 66 0.24 -7.86 -15.54
C ILE A 66 0.95 -6.51 -15.48
N SER A 67 1.03 -5.84 -16.64
CA SER A 67 1.48 -4.44 -16.72
C SER A 67 0.52 -3.52 -15.96
N LEU A 68 1.06 -2.53 -15.25
CA LEU A 68 0.26 -1.56 -14.50
C LEU A 68 -0.58 -0.67 -15.39
N LEU A 69 -0.08 -0.34 -16.58
CA LEU A 69 -0.84 0.38 -17.60
C LEU A 69 -1.27 -0.56 -18.71
N ASN A 70 -2.52 -0.44 -19.15
CA ASN A 70 -3.04 -1.13 -20.33
C ASN A 70 -2.60 -0.41 -21.63
N GLU A 71 -3.02 -0.92 -22.77
CA GLU A 71 -2.72 -0.36 -24.10
C GLU A 71 -3.26 1.07 -24.32
N ASN A 72 -4.22 1.51 -23.50
CA ASN A 72 -4.81 2.85 -23.55
C ASN A 72 -4.16 3.83 -22.55
N ASN A 73 -3.04 3.46 -21.92
CA ASN A 73 -2.40 4.20 -20.82
C ASN A 73 -3.30 4.38 -19.58
N GLU A 74 -4.26 3.49 -19.37
CA GLU A 74 -5.10 3.48 -18.17
C GLU A 74 -4.56 2.46 -17.16
N VAL A 75 -4.77 2.73 -15.88
CA VAL A 75 -4.45 1.79 -14.80
C VAL A 75 -5.20 0.49 -15.00
N ASN A 76 -4.48 -0.62 -15.00
CA ASN A 76 -5.05 -1.95 -15.13
C ASN A 76 -5.96 -2.24 -13.92
N PRO A 77 -7.19 -2.75 -14.14
CA PRO A 77 -8.16 -3.04 -13.07
C PRO A 77 -7.61 -3.93 -11.94
N PHE A 78 -6.63 -4.80 -12.24
CA PHE A 78 -5.96 -5.61 -11.23
C PHE A 78 -5.38 -4.78 -10.09
N TYR A 79 -4.61 -3.73 -10.41
CA TYR A 79 -3.98 -2.87 -9.40
C TYR A 79 -5.02 -2.03 -8.67
N PHE A 80 -6.05 -1.57 -9.38
CA PHE A 80 -7.15 -0.85 -8.75
C PHE A 80 -7.85 -1.71 -7.69
N GLN A 81 -8.15 -2.97 -8.02
CA GLN A 81 -8.78 -3.89 -7.10
C GLN A 81 -7.89 -4.22 -5.90
N LEU A 82 -6.57 -4.39 -6.11
CA LEU A 82 -5.62 -4.58 -5.01
C LEU A 82 -5.70 -3.43 -4.00
N ILE A 83 -5.66 -2.18 -4.47
CA ILE A 83 -5.68 -1.01 -3.60
C ILE A 83 -7.00 -0.92 -2.83
N TYR A 84 -8.14 -1.16 -3.48
CA TYR A 84 -9.46 -1.13 -2.85
C TYR A 84 -9.66 -2.18 -1.76
N MET A 85 -9.08 -3.38 -1.93
CA MET A 85 -9.21 -4.46 -0.95
C MET A 85 -8.26 -4.33 0.25
N THR A 86 -7.30 -3.41 0.20
CA THR A 86 -6.18 -3.39 1.16
C THR A 86 -6.51 -2.65 2.45
N MET A 87 -7.44 -1.70 2.47
CA MET A 87 -7.78 -0.96 3.69
C MET A 87 -9.17 -1.30 4.21
N LEU A 88 -9.29 -1.36 5.54
CA LEU A 88 -10.57 -1.51 6.21
C LEU A 88 -11.39 -0.22 6.11
N GLN A 89 -12.72 -0.35 6.17
CA GLN A 89 -13.63 0.80 6.15
C GLN A 89 -13.37 1.80 7.30
N SER A 90 -12.78 1.34 8.40
CA SER A 90 -12.36 2.18 9.52
C SER A 90 -11.08 3.00 9.26
N GLU A 91 -10.30 2.64 8.25
CA GLU A 91 -9.00 3.26 7.93
C GLU A 91 -9.09 4.19 6.71
N CYS A 92 -9.99 3.91 5.76
CA CYS A 92 -10.39 4.86 4.72
C CYS A 92 -11.80 4.52 4.20
N PRO A 93 -12.85 5.09 4.81
CA PRO A 93 -14.23 4.80 4.43
C PRO A 93 -14.53 5.23 2.99
N GLU A 94 -13.88 6.25 2.47
CA GLU A 94 -14.08 6.79 1.12
C GLU A 94 -13.62 5.77 0.06
N LEU A 95 -12.44 5.19 0.26
CA LEU A 95 -11.84 4.22 -0.66
C LEU A 95 -12.59 2.88 -0.62
N THR A 96 -13.18 2.51 0.51
CA THR A 96 -14.00 1.28 0.64
C THR A 96 -15.45 1.46 0.18
N THR A 97 -15.98 2.68 0.17
CA THR A 97 -17.36 2.96 -0.29
C THR A 97 -17.43 3.34 -1.77
N GLY A 98 -16.30 3.57 -2.43
CA GLY A 98 -16.22 3.92 -3.86
C GLY A 98 -16.95 5.22 -4.19
N LYS A 99 -17.04 6.13 -3.22
CA LYS A 99 -17.72 7.43 -3.34
C LYS A 99 -16.82 8.49 -3.95
#